data_AF-A0AAD9P024-F1
#
_entry.id   AF-A0AAD9P024-F1
#
_cell.length_a   1.000
_cell.length_b   1.000
_cell.length_c   1.000
_cell.angle_alpha   90.00
_cell.angle_beta   90.00
_cell.angle_gamma   90.00
#
_symmetry.space_group_name_H-M   'P 1'
#
loop_
_entity.id
_entity.type
_entity.pdbx_description
1 polymer ?
#
loop_
_entity_poly.entity_id
_entity_poly.type
_entity_poly.pdbx_seq_one_letter_code
_entity_poly.pdbx_strand_id
1 'polypeptide(L)'
;MDSFNFTTAASMLGTDLNDTLNDNITLTKIRPTRIIVIPSLAIFLVCLLGLPGNLFVLAVYLGKMTSSTRTYMFALAVADSAVCVCGILLTRVLIDFISMQVIMSTIDVAITFSVYLLVFVAIERLLAVRRPHSFSIDAQRAKKALTVIFVIAVLIASVMTVARLIRNTLLKTVFPMTIIVMCVITMAVCYTLMATTLLKKARDASKRTGIARESNLHEPGSPKVPVSVNLNPMPSTSATCARYQLMVSVNPFMLTDDVVGLHMLYG
;
A
#
# COMPACT_ATOMS: atom_id res chain seq x y z
N MET A 1 -52.26 26.40 -59.32
CA MET A 1 -52.75 26.88 -58.00
C MET A 1 -52.69 25.63 -57.15
N ASP A 2 -51.53 25.43 -56.52
CA ASP A 2 -51.13 24.11 -56.04
C ASP A 2 -51.09 24.17 -54.52
N SER A 3 -52.15 23.66 -53.90
CA SER A 3 -52.27 23.50 -52.46
C SER A 3 -51.36 22.35 -52.01
N PHE A 4 -50.16 22.71 -51.54
CA PHE A 4 -49.22 21.77 -50.93
C PHE A 4 -49.78 21.25 -49.60
N ASN A 5 -50.01 19.93 -49.51
CA ASN A 5 -50.55 19.26 -48.35
C ASN A 5 -49.57 19.30 -47.17
N PHE A 6 -49.82 20.22 -46.23
CA PHE A 6 -49.04 20.43 -45.00
C PHE A 6 -49.22 19.30 -43.96
N THR A 7 -50.20 18.42 -44.15
CA THR A 7 -50.60 17.41 -43.15
C THR A 7 -49.64 16.21 -43.06
N THR A 8 -48.84 15.95 -44.09
CA THR A 8 -47.95 14.75 -44.14
C THR A 8 -46.63 14.96 -43.41
N ALA A 9 -46.15 16.20 -43.27
CA ALA A 9 -44.88 16.48 -42.59
C ALA A 9 -45.00 16.42 -41.05
N ALA A 10 -46.18 16.71 -40.50
CA ALA A 10 -46.42 16.69 -39.06
C ALA A 10 -46.55 15.25 -38.51
N SER A 11 -47.01 14.28 -39.31
CA SER A 11 -47.09 12.88 -38.88
C SER A 11 -45.75 12.16 -38.85
N MET A 12 -44.81 12.51 -39.76
CA MET A 12 -43.45 11.96 -39.74
C MET A 12 -42.59 12.51 -38.60
N LEU A 13 -42.79 13.78 -38.21
CA LEU A 13 -42.02 14.37 -37.10
C LEU A 13 -42.51 13.88 -35.71
N GLY A 14 -43.77 13.46 -35.61
CA GLY A 14 -44.38 13.00 -34.35
C GLY A 14 -43.99 11.58 -33.94
N THR A 15 -43.69 10.70 -34.90
CA THR A 15 -43.30 9.31 -34.62
C THR A 15 -41.85 9.20 -34.13
N ASP A 16 -40.94 9.98 -34.71
CA ASP A 16 -39.51 9.93 -34.36
C ASP A 16 -39.25 10.44 -32.92
N LEU A 17 -40.00 11.44 -32.46
CA LEU A 17 -39.90 11.95 -31.08
C LEU A 17 -40.41 10.95 -30.05
N ASN A 18 -41.43 10.16 -30.38
CA ASN A 18 -42.02 9.19 -29.47
C ASN A 18 -41.13 7.94 -29.32
N ASP A 19 -40.51 7.49 -30.42
CA ASP A 19 -39.56 6.35 -30.39
C ASP A 19 -38.25 6.73 -29.70
N THR A 20 -37.73 7.95 -29.92
CA THR A 20 -36.55 8.45 -29.20
C THR A 20 -36.80 8.60 -27.68
N LEU A 21 -38.02 8.96 -27.28
CA LEU A 21 -38.39 9.07 -25.86
C LEU A 21 -38.50 7.69 -25.18
N ASN A 22 -39.05 6.70 -25.88
CA ASN A 22 -39.18 5.32 -25.37
C ASN A 22 -37.82 4.61 -25.25
N ASP A 23 -36.89 4.87 -26.16
CA ASP A 23 -35.53 4.33 -26.09
C ASP A 23 -34.73 4.93 -24.93
N ASN A 24 -34.93 6.21 -24.60
CA ASN A 24 -34.29 6.86 -23.44
C ASN A 24 -34.82 6.32 -22.09
N ILE A 25 -36.10 5.93 -22.03
CA ILE A 25 -36.73 5.37 -20.82
C ILE A 25 -36.34 3.88 -20.63
N THR A 26 -36.12 3.13 -21.71
CA THR A 26 -35.65 1.74 -21.62
C THR A 26 -34.14 1.64 -21.34
N LEU A 27 -33.31 2.57 -21.85
CA LEU A 27 -31.87 2.59 -21.56
C LEU A 27 -31.55 2.99 -20.10
N THR A 28 -32.41 3.79 -19.47
CA THR A 28 -32.27 4.20 -18.07
C THR A 28 -32.73 3.13 -17.08
N LYS A 29 -33.61 2.19 -17.50
CA LYS A 29 -34.16 1.14 -16.64
C LYS A 29 -33.33 -0.15 -16.61
N ILE A 30 -32.53 -0.44 -17.65
CA ILE A 30 -31.72 -1.67 -17.76
C ILE A 30 -30.29 -1.52 -17.19
N ARG A 31 -29.80 -0.28 -16.98
CA ARG A 31 -28.44 -0.01 -16.45
C ARG A 31 -28.25 0.12 -14.92
N PRO A 32 -29.26 0.31 -14.04
CA PRO A 32 -28.97 0.52 -12.61
C PRO A 32 -28.50 -0.75 -11.91
N THR A 33 -28.85 -1.94 -12.41
CA THR A 33 -28.44 -3.22 -11.81
C THR A 33 -26.97 -3.53 -12.02
N ARG A 34 -26.41 -3.31 -13.22
CA ARG A 34 -24.98 -3.57 -13.48
C ARG A 34 -24.05 -2.65 -12.69
N ILE A 35 -24.44 -1.39 -12.49
CA ILE A 35 -23.63 -0.39 -11.77
C ILE A 35 -23.52 -0.74 -10.27
N ILE A 36 -24.52 -1.43 -9.70
CA ILE A 36 -24.53 -1.83 -8.28
C ILE A 36 -23.86 -3.20 -8.07
N VAL A 37 -24.03 -4.13 -9.02
CA VAL A 37 -23.50 -5.50 -8.90
C VAL A 37 -21.97 -5.54 -8.94
N ILE A 38 -21.32 -4.75 -9.80
CA ILE A 38 -19.86 -4.73 -9.96
C ILE A 38 -19.13 -4.32 -8.66
N PRO A 39 -19.43 -3.16 -8.02
CA PRO A 39 -18.76 -2.78 -6.77
C PRO A 39 -19.08 -3.72 -5.62
N SER A 40 -20.30 -4.26 -5.56
CA SER A 40 -20.68 -5.24 -4.54
C SER A 40 -19.87 -6.53 -4.64
N LEU A 41 -19.69 -7.04 -5.87
CA LEU A 41 -18.87 -8.22 -6.13
C LEU A 41 -17.38 -7.96 -5.84
N ALA A 42 -16.87 -6.78 -6.20
CA ALA A 42 -15.49 -6.40 -5.89
C ALA A 42 -15.24 -6.34 -4.38
N ILE A 43 -16.14 -5.72 -3.61
CA ILE A 43 -16.05 -5.68 -2.13
C ILE A 43 -16.09 -7.10 -1.57
N PHE A 44 -16.97 -7.96 -2.08
CA PHE A 44 -17.06 -9.35 -1.66
C PHE A 44 -15.75 -10.11 -1.89
N LEU A 45 -15.14 -10.00 -3.08
CA LEU A 45 -13.86 -10.64 -3.40
C LEU A 45 -12.72 -10.10 -2.52
N VAL A 46 -12.67 -8.78 -2.30
CA VAL A 46 -11.67 -8.16 -1.41
C VAL A 46 -11.84 -8.67 0.02
N CYS A 47 -13.06 -8.81 0.51
CA CYS A 47 -13.31 -9.36 1.85
C CYS A 47 -12.96 -10.85 1.93
N LEU A 48 -13.27 -11.63 0.90
CA LEU A 48 -13.03 -13.07 0.84
C LEU A 48 -11.53 -13.40 0.87
N LEU A 49 -10.71 -12.59 0.18
CA LEU A 49 -9.25 -12.76 0.16
C LEU A 49 -8.57 -12.04 1.33
N GLY A 50 -9.02 -10.83 1.64
CA GLY A 50 -8.41 -9.96 2.65
C GLY A 50 -8.60 -10.47 4.07
N LEU A 51 -9.79 -10.95 4.43
CA LEU A 51 -10.07 -11.36 5.81
C LEU A 51 -9.25 -12.59 6.24
N PRO A 52 -9.16 -13.69 5.46
CA PRO A 52 -8.29 -14.82 5.79
C PRO A 52 -6.80 -14.44 5.81
N GLY A 53 -6.35 -13.63 4.84
CA GLY A 53 -4.95 -13.17 4.78
C GLY A 53 -4.56 -12.35 6.00
N ASN A 54 -5.39 -11.39 6.39
CA ASN A 54 -5.15 -10.55 7.57
C ASN A 54 -5.26 -11.34 8.87
N LEU A 55 -6.20 -12.28 8.99
CA LEU A 55 -6.29 -13.18 10.14
C LEU A 55 -5.06 -14.08 10.27
N PHE A 56 -4.53 -14.60 9.16
CA PHE A 56 -3.31 -15.38 9.15
C PHE A 56 -2.12 -14.56 9.65
N VAL A 57 -1.96 -13.32 9.17
CA VAL A 57 -0.95 -12.38 9.67
C VAL A 57 -1.12 -12.16 11.18
N LEU A 58 -2.34 -11.91 11.64
CA LEU A 58 -2.64 -11.71 13.06
C LEU A 58 -2.24 -12.93 13.91
N ALA A 59 -2.57 -14.14 13.46
CA ALA A 59 -2.24 -15.40 14.12
C ALA A 59 -0.72 -15.62 14.19
N VAL A 60 0.01 -15.36 13.11
CA VAL A 60 1.48 -15.51 13.04
C VAL A 60 2.19 -14.55 14.00
N TYR A 61 1.65 -13.34 14.19
CA TYR A 61 2.28 -12.31 15.01
C TYR A 61 1.86 -12.33 16.49
N LEU A 62 0.79 -13.05 16.86
CA LEU A 62 0.30 -13.13 18.24
C LEU A 62 1.30 -13.80 19.21
N GLY A 63 2.12 -14.75 18.73
CA GLY A 63 2.99 -15.59 19.56
C GLY A 63 4.50 -15.30 19.52
N LYS A 64 4.96 -14.25 18.82
CA LYS A 64 6.40 -13.99 18.59
C LYS A 64 6.86 -12.71 19.28
N MET A 65 8.11 -12.69 19.77
CA MET A 65 8.75 -11.52 20.40
C MET A 65 8.56 -10.22 19.59
N THR A 66 8.31 -9.11 20.30
CA THR A 66 7.90 -7.82 19.73
C THR A 66 9.08 -7.07 19.10
N SER A 67 9.07 -6.94 17.78
CA SER A 67 9.92 -5.98 17.03
C SER A 67 9.02 -4.83 16.54
N SER A 68 9.56 -3.62 16.45
CA SER A 68 8.83 -2.41 16.00
C SER A 68 8.08 -2.64 14.68
N THR A 69 8.76 -3.22 13.69
CA THR A 69 8.18 -3.59 12.40
C THR A 69 6.98 -4.52 12.55
N ARG A 70 7.05 -5.51 13.44
CA ARG A 70 5.93 -6.44 13.67
C ARG A 70 4.73 -5.72 14.26
N THR A 71 4.95 -4.73 15.14
CA THR A 71 3.87 -3.92 15.70
C THR A 71 3.15 -3.12 14.61
N TYR A 72 3.87 -2.55 13.65
CA TYR A 72 3.25 -1.87 12.50
C TYR A 72 2.48 -2.85 11.61
N MET A 73 3.07 -3.99 11.26
CA MET A 73 2.40 -5.01 10.43
C MET A 73 1.14 -5.57 11.11
N PHE A 74 1.19 -5.77 12.42
CA PHE A 74 0.02 -6.19 13.20
C PHE A 74 -1.07 -5.12 13.15
N ALA A 75 -0.73 -3.86 13.38
CA ALA A 75 -1.70 -2.75 13.32
C ALA A 75 -2.32 -2.57 11.92
N LEU A 76 -1.54 -2.80 10.86
CA LEU A 76 -2.04 -2.80 9.49
C LEU A 76 -3.05 -3.92 9.26
N ALA A 77 -2.74 -5.15 9.68
CA ALA A 77 -3.66 -6.29 9.56
C ALA A 77 -4.96 -6.07 10.35
N VAL A 78 -4.89 -5.44 11.53
CA VAL A 78 -6.08 -5.04 12.30
C VAL A 78 -6.92 -4.03 11.51
N ALA A 79 -6.30 -2.97 10.97
CA ALA A 79 -7.01 -1.96 10.20
C ALA A 79 -7.69 -2.55 8.95
N ASP A 80 -6.98 -3.39 8.21
CA ASP A 80 -7.49 -4.00 6.99
C ASP A 80 -8.61 -5.03 7.31
N SER A 81 -8.51 -5.75 8.43
CA SER A 81 -9.58 -6.61 8.92
C SER A 81 -10.84 -5.82 9.29
N ALA A 82 -10.69 -4.63 9.89
CA ALA A 82 -11.79 -3.75 10.23
C ALA A 82 -12.50 -3.24 8.96
N VAL A 83 -11.75 -2.89 7.91
CA VAL A 83 -12.32 -2.53 6.60
C VAL A 83 -13.12 -3.68 6.01
N CYS A 84 -12.58 -4.91 6.04
CA CYS A 84 -13.28 -6.08 5.53
C CYS A 84 -14.60 -6.34 6.29
N VAL A 85 -14.57 -6.27 7.63
CA VAL A 85 -15.78 -6.42 8.45
C VAL A 85 -16.80 -5.32 8.15
N CYS A 86 -16.35 -4.07 8.05
CA CYS A 86 -17.20 -2.94 7.69
C CYS A 86 -17.81 -3.10 6.29
N GLY A 87 -17.04 -3.59 5.31
CA GLY A 87 -17.52 -3.89 3.96
C GLY A 87 -18.58 -4.99 3.94
N ILE A 88 -18.38 -6.07 4.70
CA ILE A 88 -19.37 -7.13 4.88
C ILE A 88 -20.66 -6.57 5.51
N LEU A 89 -20.54 -5.74 6.56
CA LEU A 89 -21.70 -5.10 7.16
C LEU A 89 -22.44 -4.25 6.12
N LEU A 90 -21.74 -3.42 5.36
CA LEU A 90 -22.35 -2.54 4.35
C LEU A 90 -23.15 -3.30 3.28
N THR A 91 -22.80 -4.53 2.97
CA THR A 91 -23.55 -5.38 2.02
C THR A 91 -24.85 -5.97 2.59
N ARG A 92 -25.08 -5.87 3.91
CA ARG A 92 -26.33 -6.30 4.54
C ARG A 92 -27.39 -5.20 4.44
N VAL A 93 -28.58 -5.57 3.96
CA VAL A 93 -29.69 -4.66 3.59
C VAL A 93 -30.34 -3.92 4.79
N LEU A 94 -30.04 -4.30 6.03
CA LEU A 94 -30.69 -3.80 7.24
C LEU A 94 -29.75 -2.93 8.09
N ILE A 95 -29.26 -1.84 7.53
CA ILE A 95 -28.42 -0.88 8.26
C ILE A 95 -29.14 0.47 8.33
N ASP A 96 -29.39 0.93 9.56
CA ASP A 96 -29.93 2.27 9.80
C ASP A 96 -29.00 3.36 9.29
N PHE A 97 -29.54 4.52 8.92
CA PHE A 97 -28.78 5.64 8.37
C PHE A 97 -27.58 6.05 9.25
N ILE A 98 -27.76 6.08 10.58
CA ILE A 98 -26.70 6.41 11.53
C ILE A 98 -25.59 5.35 11.49
N SER A 99 -25.96 4.08 11.50
CA SER A 99 -25.03 2.95 11.42
C SER A 99 -24.24 2.97 10.10
N MET A 100 -24.88 3.34 8.98
CA MET A 100 -24.21 3.49 7.69
C MET A 100 -23.15 4.61 7.73
N GLN A 101 -23.47 5.75 8.35
CA GLN A 101 -22.53 6.87 8.46
C GLN A 101 -21.32 6.52 9.34
N VAL A 102 -21.55 5.80 10.44
CA VAL A 102 -20.47 5.31 11.33
C VAL A 102 -19.58 4.30 10.59
N ILE A 103 -20.16 3.35 9.85
CA ILE A 103 -19.41 2.37 9.06
C ILE A 103 -18.55 3.06 8.01
N MET A 104 -19.12 4.01 7.26
CA MET A 104 -18.37 4.77 6.24
C MET A 104 -17.23 5.58 6.86
N SER A 105 -17.48 6.23 8.00
CA SER A 105 -16.43 6.97 8.72
C SER A 105 -15.33 6.03 9.23
N THR A 106 -15.70 4.84 9.71
CA THR A 106 -14.74 3.83 10.17
C THR A 106 -13.86 3.34 9.03
N ILE A 107 -14.43 3.11 7.84
CA ILE A 107 -13.69 2.75 6.62
C ILE A 107 -12.69 3.86 6.27
N ASP A 108 -13.09 5.13 6.31
CA ASP A 108 -12.20 6.25 6.01
C ASP A 108 -11.03 6.35 6.98
N VAL A 109 -11.31 6.20 8.29
CA VAL A 109 -10.28 6.18 9.33
C VAL A 109 -9.30 5.06 9.06
N ALA A 110 -9.79 3.86 8.78
CA ALA A 110 -8.95 2.69 8.55
C ALA A 110 -8.10 2.82 7.29
N ILE A 111 -8.66 3.29 6.16
CA ILE A 111 -7.90 3.54 4.93
C ILE A 111 -6.82 4.60 5.17
N THR A 112 -7.20 5.73 5.80
CA THR A 112 -6.26 6.83 6.08
C THR A 112 -5.14 6.34 6.98
N PHE A 113 -5.48 5.59 8.03
CA PHE A 113 -4.52 4.99 8.95
C PHE A 113 -3.56 4.03 8.24
N SER A 114 -4.06 3.11 7.41
CA SER A 114 -3.25 2.16 6.63
C SER A 114 -2.26 2.89 5.71
N VAL A 115 -2.70 3.94 5.01
CA VAL A 115 -1.83 4.73 4.12
C VAL A 115 -0.71 5.43 4.89
N TYR A 116 -1.01 6.10 6.00
CA TYR A 116 0.04 6.74 6.82
C TYR A 116 0.97 5.72 7.47
N LEU A 117 0.45 4.56 7.86
CA LEU A 117 1.24 3.48 8.42
C LEU A 117 2.24 2.95 7.38
N LEU A 118 1.84 2.78 6.12
CA LEU A 118 2.76 2.41 5.03
C LEU A 118 3.86 3.44 4.80
N VAL A 119 3.52 4.74 4.81
CA VAL A 119 4.52 5.82 4.73
C VAL A 119 5.50 5.75 5.90
N PHE A 120 4.99 5.54 7.11
CA PHE A 120 5.83 5.44 8.30
C PHE A 120 6.77 4.23 8.26
N VAL A 121 6.27 3.08 7.79
CA VAL A 121 7.09 1.87 7.57
C VAL A 121 8.18 2.14 6.54
N ALA A 122 7.87 2.82 5.43
CA ALA A 122 8.87 3.18 4.42
C ALA A 122 9.99 4.07 5.01
N ILE A 123 9.62 5.05 5.85
CA ILE A 123 10.58 5.90 6.57
C ILE A 123 11.42 5.08 7.56
N GLU A 124 10.81 4.19 8.35
CA GLU A 124 11.51 3.31 9.28
C GLU A 124 12.57 2.46 8.55
N ARG A 125 12.20 1.89 7.40
CA ARG A 125 13.13 1.11 6.56
C ARG A 125 14.27 1.96 6.02
N LEU A 126 13.99 3.17 5.54
CA LEU A 126 15.01 4.10 5.07
C LEU A 126 16.02 4.44 6.19
N LEU A 127 15.53 4.69 7.40
CA LEU A 127 16.38 5.00 8.56
C LEU A 127 17.23 3.79 8.99
N ALA A 128 16.64 2.59 9.01
CA ALA A 128 17.36 1.36 9.30
C ALA A 128 18.52 1.11 8.31
N VAL A 129 18.29 1.36 7.02
CA VAL A 129 19.35 1.23 5.99
C VAL A 129 20.43 2.29 6.14
N ARG A 130 20.07 3.54 6.46
CA ARG A 130 21.05 4.64 6.60
C ARG A 130 21.89 4.52 7.87
N ARG A 131 21.32 4.06 8.98
CA ARG A 131 21.99 4.02 10.30
C ARG A 131 21.84 2.65 10.99
N PRO A 132 22.44 1.58 10.45
CA PRO A 132 22.24 0.23 10.97
C PRO A 132 22.69 0.05 12.43
N HIS A 133 23.70 0.80 12.88
CA HIS A 133 24.29 0.63 14.21
C HIS A 133 23.60 1.45 15.32
N SER A 134 22.86 2.50 14.95
CA SER A 134 22.23 3.42 15.92
C SER A 134 20.71 3.29 15.94
N PHE A 135 20.11 2.60 14.96
CA PHE A 135 18.67 2.55 14.80
C PHE A 135 18.10 1.27 15.41
N SER A 136 17.77 1.34 16.70
CA SER A 136 16.87 0.41 17.35
C SER A 136 15.64 1.18 17.82
N ILE A 137 14.53 1.03 17.09
CA ILE A 137 13.25 1.55 17.56
C ILE A 137 12.74 0.58 18.62
N ASP A 138 12.67 1.08 19.84
CA ASP A 138 12.03 0.36 20.94
C ASP A 138 10.53 0.17 20.66
N ALA A 139 9.99 -0.98 21.05
CA ALA A 139 8.59 -1.34 20.86
C ALA A 139 7.64 -0.33 21.50
N GLN A 140 8.06 0.29 22.62
CA GLN A 140 7.28 1.36 23.27
C GLN A 140 7.14 2.60 22.39
N ARG A 141 8.21 3.00 21.69
CA ARG A 141 8.19 4.15 20.76
C ARG A 141 7.32 3.86 19.55
N ALA A 142 7.34 2.61 19.06
CA ALA A 142 6.47 2.20 17.97
C ALA A 142 4.98 2.27 18.34
N LYS A 143 4.61 1.83 19.55
CA LYS A 143 3.23 1.98 20.07
C LYS A 143 2.80 3.44 20.14
N LYS A 144 3.67 4.33 20.66
CA LYS A 144 3.38 5.78 20.71
C LYS A 144 3.20 6.37 19.30
N ALA A 145 4.07 6.00 18.35
CA ALA A 145 3.95 6.44 16.96
C ALA A 145 2.62 5.98 16.33
N LEU A 146 2.24 4.72 16.54
CA LEU A 146 0.95 4.18 16.09
C LEU A 146 -0.23 4.97 16.65
N THR A 147 -0.23 5.29 17.94
CA THR A 147 -1.29 6.10 18.55
C THR A 147 -1.36 7.50 17.91
N VAL A 148 -0.22 8.15 17.68
CA VAL A 148 -0.19 9.46 17.02
C VAL A 148 -0.73 9.38 15.58
N ILE A 149 -0.31 8.38 14.81
CA ILE A 149 -0.80 8.18 13.44
C ILE A 149 -2.32 7.91 13.44
N PHE A 150 -2.81 7.13 14.39
CA PHE A 150 -4.24 6.86 14.54
C PHE A 150 -5.03 8.14 14.84
N VAL A 151 -4.57 8.96 15.78
CA VAL A 151 -5.21 10.25 16.10
C VAL A 151 -5.24 11.17 14.88
N ILE A 152 -4.14 11.26 14.12
CA ILE A 152 -4.08 12.05 12.89
C ILE A 152 -5.08 11.51 11.85
N ALA A 153 -5.16 10.19 11.67
CA ALA A 153 -6.10 9.55 10.75
C ALA A 153 -7.56 9.85 11.13
N VAL A 154 -7.90 9.80 12.42
CA VAL A 154 -9.23 10.15 12.93
C VAL A 154 -9.56 11.62 12.65
N LEU A 155 -8.62 12.55 12.92
CA LEU A 155 -8.83 13.96 12.64
C LEU A 155 -9.09 14.22 11.15
N ILE A 156 -8.28 13.63 10.26
CA ILE A 156 -8.43 13.77 8.80
C ILE A 156 -9.76 13.16 8.32
N ALA A 157 -10.08 11.95 8.76
CA ALA A 157 -11.33 11.28 8.39
C ALA A 157 -12.58 12.01 8.93
N SER A 158 -12.48 12.66 10.10
CA SER A 158 -13.56 13.49 10.64
C SER A 158 -13.84 14.70 9.74
N VAL A 159 -12.80 15.37 9.24
CA VAL A 159 -12.94 16.47 8.26
C VAL A 159 -13.58 15.96 6.97
N MET A 160 -13.18 14.79 6.49
CA MET A 160 -13.81 14.15 5.31
C MET A 160 -15.28 13.82 5.54
N THR A 161 -15.63 13.35 6.73
CA THR A 161 -17.02 13.01 7.09
C THR A 161 -17.90 14.27 7.12
N VAL A 162 -17.40 15.36 7.73
CA VAL A 162 -18.11 16.66 7.75
C VAL A 162 -18.24 17.24 6.33
N ALA A 163 -17.20 17.13 5.51
CA ALA A 163 -17.24 17.58 4.12
C ALA A 163 -18.33 16.89 3.29
N ARG A 164 -18.53 15.58 3.52
CA ARG A 164 -19.62 14.82 2.88
C ARG A 164 -20.99 15.30 3.33
N LEU A 165 -21.13 15.65 4.62
CA LEU A 165 -22.37 16.19 5.17
C LEU A 165 -22.75 17.53 4.52
N ILE A 166 -21.76 18.39 4.28
CA ILE A 166 -21.94 19.72 3.64
C ILE A 166 -22.26 19.61 2.13
N ARG A 167 -22.20 18.40 1.52
CA ARG A 167 -22.35 18.15 0.07
C ARG A 167 -21.40 18.99 -0.79
N ASN A 168 -20.21 19.33 -0.30
CA ASN A 168 -19.21 20.00 -1.11
C ASN A 168 -18.51 18.99 -2.02
N THR A 169 -18.94 18.90 -3.28
CA THR A 169 -18.42 17.94 -4.28
C THR A 169 -16.91 18.08 -4.49
N LEU A 170 -16.38 19.29 -4.45
CA LEU A 170 -14.95 19.55 -4.68
C LEU A 170 -14.12 19.05 -3.50
N LEU A 171 -14.54 19.35 -2.26
CA LEU A 171 -13.80 18.89 -1.07
C LEU A 171 -13.86 17.36 -0.91
N LYS A 172 -14.98 16.75 -1.30
CA LYS A 172 -15.19 15.30 -1.25
C LYS A 172 -14.21 14.53 -2.16
N THR A 173 -13.88 15.07 -3.34
CA THR A 173 -13.03 14.38 -4.33
C THR A 173 -11.57 14.81 -4.26
N VAL A 174 -11.31 16.12 -4.14
CA VAL A 174 -9.94 16.65 -4.20
C VAL A 174 -9.13 16.25 -2.97
N PHE A 175 -9.74 16.32 -1.78
CA PHE A 175 -9.03 16.08 -0.52
C PHE A 175 -8.50 14.65 -0.34
N PRO A 176 -9.26 13.57 -0.56
CA PRO A 176 -8.70 12.22 -0.48
C PRO A 176 -7.64 11.97 -1.57
N MET A 177 -7.83 12.53 -2.77
CA MET A 177 -6.87 12.37 -3.86
C MET A 177 -5.54 13.05 -3.55
N THR A 178 -5.54 14.25 -2.98
CA THR A 178 -4.30 14.94 -2.59
C THR A 178 -3.56 14.17 -1.50
N ILE A 179 -4.26 13.64 -0.50
CA ILE A 179 -3.63 12.81 0.55
C ILE A 179 -2.97 11.57 -0.07
N ILE A 180 -3.69 10.82 -0.91
CA ILE A 180 -3.15 9.61 -1.55
C ILE A 180 -1.92 9.96 -2.40
N VAL A 181 -2.00 11.00 -3.23
CA VAL A 181 -0.89 11.43 -4.10
C VAL A 181 0.32 11.82 -3.26
N MET A 182 0.15 12.62 -2.20
CA MET A 182 1.25 13.02 -1.32
C MET A 182 1.89 11.81 -0.62
N CYS A 183 1.10 10.84 -0.17
CA CYS A 183 1.60 9.61 0.43
C CYS A 183 2.37 8.74 -0.57
N VAL A 184 1.87 8.59 -1.81
CA VAL A 184 2.55 7.84 -2.88
C VAL A 184 3.87 8.49 -3.25
N ILE A 185 3.91 9.82 -3.43
CA ILE A 185 5.14 10.57 -3.71
C ILE A 185 6.14 10.36 -2.56
N THR A 186 5.69 10.47 -1.31
CA THR A 186 6.55 10.29 -0.14
C THR A 186 7.13 8.87 -0.08
N MET A 187 6.31 7.85 -0.33
CA MET A 187 6.78 6.46 -0.42
C MET A 187 7.80 6.28 -1.55
N ALA A 188 7.50 6.78 -2.75
CA ALA A 188 8.40 6.69 -3.90
C ALA A 188 9.77 7.31 -3.59
N VAL A 189 9.78 8.52 -3.04
CA VAL A 189 11.01 9.21 -2.63
C VAL A 189 11.78 8.39 -1.58
N CYS A 190 11.10 7.84 -0.56
CA CYS A 190 11.74 7.01 0.46
C CYS A 190 12.40 5.76 -0.15
N TYR A 191 11.70 5.07 -1.05
CA TYR A 191 12.23 3.87 -1.71
C TYR A 191 13.38 4.19 -2.69
N THR A 192 13.31 5.27 -3.47
CA THR A 192 14.41 5.71 -4.33
C THR A 192 15.65 6.07 -3.51
N LEU A 193 15.47 6.76 -2.37
CA LEU A 193 16.57 7.07 -1.46
C LEU A 193 17.15 5.81 -0.82
N MET A 194 16.31 4.83 -0.47
CA MET A 194 16.78 3.54 0.06
C MET A 194 17.61 2.79 -1.00
N ALA A 195 17.10 2.66 -2.23
CA ALA A 195 17.76 1.97 -3.33
C ALA A 195 19.13 2.60 -3.65
N THR A 196 19.20 3.93 -3.78
CA THR A 196 20.46 4.63 -4.05
C THR A 196 21.49 4.45 -2.93
N THR A 197 21.06 4.40 -1.67
CA THR A 197 21.98 4.12 -0.54
C THR A 197 22.50 2.70 -0.55
N LEU A 198 21.68 1.71 -0.93
CA LEU A 198 22.10 0.32 -1.05
C LEU A 198 23.10 0.13 -2.20
N LEU A 199 22.86 0.76 -3.36
CA LEU A 199 23.77 0.71 -4.51
C LEU A 199 25.14 1.32 -4.20
N LYS A 200 25.17 2.44 -3.47
CA LYS A 200 26.44 3.05 -3.02
C LYS A 200 27.21 2.10 -2.11
N LYS A 201 26.55 1.49 -1.12
CA LYS A 201 27.18 0.52 -0.21
C LYS A 201 27.71 -0.71 -0.94
N ALA A 202 26.96 -1.25 -1.90
CA ALA A 202 27.39 -2.38 -2.71
C ALA A 202 28.63 -2.03 -3.56
N ARG A 203 28.65 -0.84 -4.17
CA ARG A 203 29.80 -0.34 -4.93
C ARG A 203 31.04 -0.18 -4.05
N ASP A 204 30.90 0.37 -2.86
CA ASP A 204 32.02 0.56 -1.93
C ASP A 204 32.57 -0.78 -1.42
N ALA A 205 31.70 -1.76 -1.17
CA ALA A 205 32.09 -3.12 -0.83
C ALA A 205 32.88 -3.80 -1.96
N SER A 206 32.40 -3.67 -3.21
CA SER A 206 33.06 -4.22 -4.40
C SER A 206 34.46 -3.62 -4.61
N LYS A 207 34.63 -2.30 -4.42
CA LYS A 207 35.96 -1.64 -4.49
C LYS A 207 36.94 -2.18 -3.44
N ARG A 208 36.49 -2.41 -2.20
CA ARG A 208 37.33 -2.96 -1.13
C ARG A 208 37.80 -4.38 -1.43
N THR A 209 36.93 -5.22 -2.01
CA THR A 209 37.31 -6.58 -2.42
C THR A 209 38.29 -6.60 -3.59
N GLY A 210 38.22 -5.61 -4.49
CA GLY A 210 39.18 -5.46 -5.59
C GLY A 210 40.59 -5.15 -5.09
N ILE A 211 40.73 -4.15 -4.22
CA ILE A 211 42.02 -3.73 -3.64
C ILE A 211 42.68 -4.88 -2.86
N ALA A 212 41.90 -5.63 -2.07
CA ALA A 212 42.41 -6.77 -1.31
C ALA A 212 42.92 -7.91 -2.22
N ARG A 213 42.42 -8.02 -3.46
CA ARG A 213 42.89 -9.03 -4.40
C ARG A 213 44.21 -8.64 -5.06
N GLU A 214 44.39 -7.35 -5.39
CA GLU A 214 45.63 -6.84 -5.96
C GLU A 214 46.79 -6.87 -4.95
N SER A 215 46.53 -6.57 -3.68
CA SER A 215 47.57 -6.64 -2.64
C SER A 215 48.13 -8.04 -2.40
N ASN A 216 47.36 -9.09 -2.70
CA ASN A 216 47.81 -10.49 -2.56
C ASN A 216 48.58 -11.02 -3.78
N LEU A 217 48.57 -10.31 -4.92
CA LEU A 217 49.23 -10.77 -6.14
C LEU A 217 50.69 -10.27 -6.26
N HIS A 218 51.10 -9.32 -5.42
CA HIS A 218 52.37 -8.60 -5.57
C HIS A 218 53.46 -8.94 -4.54
N GLU A 219 53.36 -10.05 -3.81
CA GLU A 219 54.50 -10.64 -3.05
C GLU A 219 55.18 -11.78 -3.84
N PRO A 220 56.12 -11.48 -4.75
CA PRO A 220 57.05 -12.48 -5.25
C PRO A 220 58.18 -12.66 -4.22
N GLY A 221 58.17 -13.78 -3.50
CA GLY A 221 59.39 -14.31 -2.87
C GLY A 221 59.45 -14.38 -1.35
N SER A 222 58.33 -14.29 -0.61
CA SER A 222 58.35 -14.65 0.82
C SER A 222 58.19 -16.17 1.00
N PRO A 223 59.15 -16.88 1.63
CA PRO A 223 59.07 -18.31 1.86
C PRO A 223 57.86 -18.65 2.71
N LYS A 224 57.09 -19.66 2.27
CA LYS A 224 55.94 -20.24 2.96
C LYS A 224 56.34 -20.71 4.37
N VAL A 225 56.22 -19.83 5.36
CA VAL A 225 56.14 -20.25 6.75
C VAL A 225 54.70 -20.73 6.98
N PRO A 226 54.48 -21.97 7.45
CA PRO A 226 53.16 -22.41 7.84
C PRO A 226 52.72 -21.58 9.05
N VAL A 227 51.99 -20.50 8.79
CA VAL A 227 51.30 -19.75 9.83
C VAL A 227 50.20 -20.67 10.33
N SER A 228 50.47 -21.31 11.46
CA SER A 228 49.45 -21.89 12.31
C SER A 228 48.48 -20.78 12.66
N VAL A 229 47.35 -20.75 11.94
CA VAL A 229 46.24 -19.84 12.19
C VAL A 229 45.69 -20.24 13.55
N ASN A 230 46.23 -19.63 14.59
CA ASN A 230 45.64 -19.63 15.91
C ASN A 230 44.36 -18.79 15.76
N LEU A 231 43.23 -19.47 15.51
CA LEU A 231 41.90 -18.91 15.58
C LEU A 231 41.67 -18.46 17.02
N ASN A 232 42.17 -17.28 17.37
CA ASN A 232 41.67 -16.55 18.51
C ASN A 232 40.17 -16.35 18.23
N PRO A 233 39.28 -16.88 19.09
CA PRO A 233 37.86 -16.71 18.90
C PRO A 233 37.59 -15.20 18.87
N MET A 234 37.12 -14.72 17.72
CA MET A 234 36.60 -13.37 17.59
C MET A 234 35.64 -13.14 18.75
N PRO A 235 35.75 -12.03 19.50
CA PRO A 235 34.75 -11.70 20.51
C PRO A 235 33.38 -11.75 19.86
N SER A 236 32.46 -12.43 20.55
CA SER A 236 31.16 -12.96 20.14
C SER A 236 30.11 -11.92 19.72
N THR A 237 30.52 -10.79 19.13
CA THR A 237 29.61 -9.77 18.59
C THR A 237 29.04 -10.10 17.21
N SER A 238 29.38 -11.24 16.60
CA SER A 238 28.94 -11.60 15.23
C SER A 238 27.62 -12.38 15.14
N ALA A 239 27.03 -12.82 16.26
CA ALA A 239 25.73 -13.50 16.23
C ALA A 239 24.60 -12.56 15.74
N THR A 240 24.71 -11.26 15.99
CA THR A 240 23.74 -10.26 15.51
C THR A 240 23.94 -9.95 14.03
N CYS A 241 25.19 -9.85 13.56
CA CYS A 241 25.50 -9.49 12.18
C CYS A 241 25.12 -10.61 11.18
N ALA A 242 25.34 -11.88 11.54
CA ALA A 242 24.87 -13.03 10.75
C ALA A 242 23.33 -13.11 10.71
N ARG A 243 22.64 -12.74 11.80
CA ARG A 243 21.16 -12.67 11.84
C ARG A 243 20.58 -11.60 10.91
N TYR A 244 21.27 -10.48 10.71
CA TYR A 244 20.83 -9.43 9.78
C TYR A 244 21.04 -9.81 8.31
N GLN A 245 22.13 -10.49 7.96
CA GLN A 245 22.29 -11.02 6.60
C GLN A 245 21.23 -12.09 6.26
N LEU A 246 20.84 -12.91 7.24
CA LEU A 246 19.78 -13.89 7.05
C LEU A 246 18.38 -13.25 6.96
N MET A 247 18.10 -12.16 7.71
CA MET A 247 16.85 -11.41 7.58
C MET A 247 16.69 -10.67 6.24
N VAL A 248 17.80 -10.28 5.60
CA VAL A 248 17.79 -9.70 4.24
C VAL A 248 17.65 -10.81 3.18
N SER A 249 18.14 -12.02 3.45
CA SER A 249 18.03 -13.15 2.52
C SER A 249 16.68 -13.90 2.57
N VAL A 250 15.90 -13.79 3.66
CA VAL A 250 14.63 -14.53 3.84
C VAL A 250 13.40 -13.72 3.37
N ASN A 251 13.58 -12.50 2.88
CA ASN A 251 12.49 -11.73 2.26
C ASN A 251 12.81 -11.26 0.81
N PRO A 252 13.06 -12.18 -0.13
CA PRO A 252 13.06 -11.85 -1.56
C PRO A 252 11.64 -11.64 -2.14
N PHE A 253 10.57 -11.81 -1.35
CA PHE A 253 9.18 -11.87 -1.83
C PHE A 253 8.54 -10.52 -2.25
N MET A 254 9.35 -9.48 -2.55
CA MET A 254 8.84 -8.15 -2.93
C MET A 254 9.63 -7.50 -4.07
N LEU A 255 10.47 -8.24 -4.81
CA LEU A 255 11.27 -7.68 -5.92
C LEU A 255 11.34 -8.52 -7.20
N THR A 256 10.52 -9.55 -7.30
CA THR A 256 10.25 -10.32 -8.53
C THR A 256 8.73 -10.36 -8.61
N ASP A 257 8.05 -9.54 -9.42
CA ASP A 257 7.70 -9.99 -10.77
C ASP A 257 7.36 -8.88 -11.80
N ASP A 258 7.38 -7.57 -11.48
CA ASP A 258 6.80 -6.56 -12.40
C ASP A 258 7.79 -5.75 -13.26
N VAL A 259 9.11 -6.00 -13.21
CA VAL A 259 10.10 -5.19 -13.98
C VAL A 259 10.61 -5.87 -15.24
N VAL A 260 10.28 -7.15 -15.49
CA VAL A 260 10.72 -7.86 -16.72
C VAL A 260 9.65 -7.83 -17.85
N GLY A 261 8.41 -7.44 -17.55
CA GLY A 261 7.32 -7.39 -18.54
C GLY A 261 7.22 -6.13 -19.41
N LEU A 262 7.91 -5.03 -19.05
CA LEU A 262 7.69 -3.73 -19.70
C LEU A 262 8.67 -3.37 -20.82
N HIS A 263 9.57 -4.28 -21.21
CA HIS A 263 10.57 -4.04 -22.26
C HIS A 263 10.34 -4.83 -23.57
N MET A 264 9.18 -5.49 -23.71
CA MET A 264 8.80 -6.32 -24.86
C MET A 264 7.56 -5.81 -25.64
N LEU A 265 7.09 -4.58 -25.38
CA LEU A 265 5.92 -4.00 -26.05
C LEU A 265 6.19 -2.64 -26.74
N TYR A 266 7.46 -2.24 -26.85
CA TYR A 266 7.90 -1.18 -27.75
C TYR A 266 9.13 -1.67 -28.52
N GLY A 267 8.84 -2.42 -29.58
CA GLY A 267 9.77 -2.95 -30.58
C GLY A 267 8.96 -3.55 -31.71
#